data_AF-A0AAW0MN17-F1
#
_entry.id   AF-A0AAW0MN17-F1
#
_cell.length_a   1.000
_cell.length_b   1.000
_cell.length_c   1.000
_cell.angle_alpha   90.00
_cell.angle_beta   90.00
_cell.angle_gamma   90.00
#
_symmetry.space_group_name_H-M   'P 1'
#
loop_
_entity.id
_entity.type
_entity.pdbx_description
1 polymer ?
#
loop_
_entity_poly.entity_id
_entity_poly.type
_entity_poly.pdbx_seq_one_letter_code
_entity_poly.pdbx_strand_id
1 'polypeptide(L)'
;IKENGDEKYAKEKEKAKLELDKASAVSLTADMWTSINMDAYLAITCHYINGEDELATVLLGVEHFEESHTAENLAHAMAKQMEEWQ
;
A
#
# COMPACT_ATOMS: atom_id res chain seq x y z
N ILE A 1 -10.00 20.64 -11.06
CA ILE A 1 -9.21 19.47 -11.53
C ILE A 1 -8.60 18.69 -10.36
N LYS A 2 -7.98 19.35 -9.36
CA LYS A 2 -7.49 18.66 -8.14
C LYS A 2 -8.60 17.99 -7.30
N GLU A 3 -9.71 18.68 -7.04
CA GLU A 3 -10.80 18.18 -6.18
C GLU A 3 -11.38 16.83 -6.65
N ASN A 4 -11.60 16.66 -7.96
CA ASN A 4 -12.12 15.40 -8.51
C ASN A 4 -11.17 14.19 -8.35
N GLY A 5 -9.87 14.45 -8.18
CA GLY A 5 -8.85 13.41 -8.00
C GLY A 5 -8.88 12.83 -6.59
N ASP A 6 -8.93 13.70 -5.59
CA ASP A 6 -8.94 13.31 -4.18
C ASP A 6 -10.24 12.59 -3.80
N GLU A 7 -11.39 13.08 -4.30
CA GLU A 7 -12.69 12.42 -4.11
C GLU A 7 -12.72 11.02 -4.75
N LYS A 8 -12.20 10.90 -5.97
CA LYS A 8 -12.10 9.60 -6.65
C LYS A 8 -11.18 8.66 -5.89
N TYR A 9 -10.02 9.15 -5.45
CA TYR A 9 -9.08 8.36 -4.64
C TYR A 9 -9.74 7.85 -3.36
N ALA A 10 -10.40 8.74 -2.59
CA ALA A 10 -11.09 8.36 -1.36
C ALA A 10 -12.14 7.28 -1.59
N LYS A 11 -12.94 7.42 -2.64
CA LYS A 11 -13.96 6.45 -3.02
C LYS A 11 -13.38 5.09 -3.42
N GLU A 12 -12.34 5.06 -4.25
CA GLU A 12 -11.70 3.81 -4.65
C GLU A 12 -10.95 3.15 -3.48
N LYS A 13 -10.36 3.95 -2.57
CA LYS A 13 -9.74 3.45 -1.34
C LYS A 13 -10.76 2.81 -0.41
N GLU A 14 -11.90 3.45 -0.17
CA GLU A 14 -12.99 2.89 0.63
C GLU A 14 -13.49 1.58 0.05
N LYS A 15 -13.70 1.52 -1.28
CA LYS A 15 -14.06 0.28 -1.97
C LYS A 15 -13.02 -0.81 -1.78
N ALA A 16 -11.73 -0.49 -1.90
CA ALA A 16 -10.65 -1.46 -1.71
C ALA A 16 -10.60 -1.98 -0.27
N LYS A 17 -10.80 -1.12 0.75
CA LYS A 17 -10.91 -1.52 2.15
C LYS A 17 -12.05 -2.52 2.37
N LEU A 18 -13.23 -2.23 1.83
CA LEU A 18 -14.40 -3.12 1.93
C LEU A 18 -14.18 -4.49 1.28
N GLU A 19 -13.36 -4.59 0.23
CA GLU A 19 -12.98 -5.87 -0.37
C GLU A 19 -11.89 -6.59 0.45
N LEU A 20 -10.91 -5.86 0.97
CA LEU A 20 -9.88 -6.42 1.85
C LEU A 20 -10.47 -6.98 3.15
N ASP A 21 -11.49 -6.36 3.73
CA ASP A 21 -12.19 -6.85 4.93
C ASP A 21 -12.83 -8.23 4.75
N LYS A 22 -13.10 -8.62 3.50
CA LYS A 22 -13.65 -9.94 3.14
C LYS A 22 -12.55 -10.98 2.92
N ALA A 23 -11.30 -10.55 2.74
CA ALA A 23 -10.20 -11.46 2.49
C ALA A 23 -9.87 -12.28 3.74
N SER A 24 -9.78 -13.60 3.59
CA SER A 24 -9.42 -14.49 4.70
C SER A 24 -7.95 -14.39 5.09
N ALA A 25 -7.09 -14.00 4.15
CA ALA A 25 -5.67 -13.77 4.32
C ALA A 25 -5.17 -12.79 3.26
N VAL A 26 -4.07 -12.11 3.59
CA VAL A 26 -3.38 -11.20 2.69
C VAL A 26 -1.88 -11.51 2.67
N SER A 27 -1.22 -11.15 1.57
CA SER A 27 0.23 -11.14 1.44
C SER A 27 0.68 -9.73 1.10
N LEU A 28 1.76 -9.26 1.74
CA LEU A 28 2.33 -7.95 1.48
C LEU A 28 3.65 -8.10 0.73
N THR A 29 3.86 -7.26 -0.28
CA THR A 29 5.15 -7.05 -0.91
C THR A 29 5.61 -5.62 -0.66
N ALA A 30 6.92 -5.46 -0.46
CA ALA A 30 7.59 -4.19 -0.33
C ALA A 30 8.59 -4.07 -1.48
N ASP A 31 8.43 -3.05 -2.32
CA ASP A 31 9.38 -2.71 -3.38
C ASP A 31 10.10 -1.42 -2.99
N MET A 32 11.43 -1.49 -2.87
CA MET A 32 12.26 -0.35 -2.50
C MET A 32 13.22 -0.02 -3.62
N TRP A 33 13.31 1.26 -3.94
CA TRP A 33 14.25 1.77 -4.93
C TRP A 33 14.82 3.11 -4.52
N THR A 34 15.98 3.44 -5.08
CA THR A 34 16.54 4.78 -5.05
C THR A 34 16.35 5.38 -6.45
N SER A 35 15.73 6.55 -6.52
CA SER A 35 15.50 7.24 -7.78
C SER A 35 16.80 7.74 -8.39
N ILE A 36 16.73 8.20 -9.65
CA ILE A 36 17.85 8.86 -10.32
C ILE A 36 18.33 10.14 -9.59
N ASN A 37 17.48 10.73 -8.75
CA ASN A 37 17.79 11.91 -7.94
C ASN A 37 18.35 11.55 -6.57
N MET A 38 18.66 10.26 -6.32
CA MET A 38 19.12 9.72 -5.04
C MET A 38 18.07 9.73 -3.92
N ASP A 39 16.81 9.92 -4.27
CA ASP A 39 15.68 9.85 -3.35
C ASP A 39 15.24 8.39 -3.15
N ALA A 40 15.15 7.92 -1.91
CA ALA A 40 14.70 6.57 -1.60
C ALA A 40 13.17 6.51 -1.48
N TYR A 41 12.58 5.43 -1.99
CA TYR A 41 11.15 5.19 -1.98
C TYR A 41 10.83 3.76 -1.55
N LEU A 42 9.66 3.62 -0.94
CA LEU A 42 9.08 2.33 -0.58
C LEU A 42 7.63 2.28 -1.09
N ALA A 43 7.34 1.29 -1.91
CA ALA A 43 5.97 0.94 -2.28
C ALA A 43 5.55 -0.33 -1.53
N ILE A 44 4.38 -0.28 -0.89
CA ILE A 44 3.80 -1.44 -0.20
C ILE A 44 2.54 -1.85 -0.95
N THR A 45 2.51 -3.11 -1.39
CA THR A 45 1.42 -3.68 -2.16
C THR A 45 0.81 -4.87 -1.43
N CYS A 46 -0.51 -4.91 -1.35
CA CYS A 46 -1.27 -5.99 -0.75
C CYS A 46 -1.89 -6.87 -1.83
N HIS A 47 -1.72 -8.19 -1.68
CA HIS A 47 -2.26 -9.22 -2.55
C HIS A 47 -3.19 -10.13 -1.76
N TYR A 48 -4.33 -10.48 -2.34
CA TYR A 48 -5.36 -11.30 -1.68
C TYR A 48 -6.19 -12.06 -2.72
N ILE A 49 -6.88 -13.09 -2.27
CA ILE A 49 -7.88 -13.79 -3.09
C ILE A 49 -9.23 -13.13 -2.83
N ASN A 50 -9.90 -12.65 -3.88
CA ASN A 50 -11.18 -11.98 -3.79
C ASN A 50 -12.35 -12.99 -3.68
N GLY A 51 -13.59 -12.49 -3.61
CA GLY A 51 -14.79 -13.33 -3.53
C GLY A 51 -15.10 -14.15 -4.78
N GLU A 52 -14.34 -13.98 -5.86
CA GLU A 52 -14.46 -14.72 -7.13
C GLU A 52 -13.31 -15.74 -7.32
N ASP A 53 -12.54 -16.01 -6.24
CA ASP A 53 -11.35 -16.87 -6.24
C ASP A 53 -10.21 -16.37 -7.16
N GLU A 54 -10.17 -15.07 -7.43
CA GLU A 54 -9.15 -14.44 -8.26
C GLU A 54 -8.10 -13.70 -7.42
N LEU A 55 -6.86 -13.69 -7.90
CA LEU A 55 -5.79 -12.89 -7.31
C LEU A 55 -6.05 -11.39 -7.56
N ALA A 56 -6.38 -10.67 -6.50
CA ALA A 56 -6.53 -9.23 -6.50
C ALA A 56 -5.29 -8.56 -5.87
N THR A 57 -5.07 -7.30 -6.21
CA THR A 57 -3.93 -6.53 -5.73
C THR A 57 -4.32 -5.06 -5.53
N VAL A 58 -3.83 -4.47 -4.45
CA VAL A 58 -4.02 -3.05 -4.13
C VAL A 58 -2.72 -2.45 -3.62
N LEU A 59 -2.33 -1.32 -4.20
CA LEU A 59 -1.20 -0.52 -3.73
C LEU A 59 -1.65 0.24 -2.47
N LEU A 60 -1.03 -0.08 -1.34
CA LEU A 60 -1.38 0.57 -0.07
C LEU A 60 -0.81 1.99 -0.01
N GLY A 61 0.41 2.15 -0.48
CA GLY A 61 1.06 3.45 -0.50
C GLY A 61 2.39 3.41 -1.21
N VAL A 62 2.84 4.60 -1.61
CA VAL A 62 4.21 4.88 -2.01
C VAL A 62 4.67 6.05 -1.15
N GLU A 63 5.75 5.85 -0.40
CA GLU A 63 6.29 6.88 0.47
C GLU A 63 7.75 7.16 0.15
N HIS A 64 8.14 8.42 0.37
CA HIS A 64 9.54 8.79 0.43
C HIS A 64 10.13 8.17 1.70
N PHE A 65 11.22 7.42 1.54
CA PHE A 65 11.81 6.63 2.61
C PHE A 65 13.16 7.24 3.00
N GLU A 66 13.12 8.29 3.81
CA GLU A 66 14.32 9.07 4.20
C GLU A 66 15.21 8.34 5.22
N GLU A 67 14.73 7.23 5.76
CA GLU A 67 15.43 6.44 6.76
C GLU A 67 16.43 5.44 6.14
N SER A 68 17.34 4.92 6.96
CA SER A 68 18.21 3.82 6.53
C SER A 68 17.38 2.58 6.20
N HIS A 69 17.76 1.84 5.15
CA HIS A 69 17.09 0.63 4.67
C HIS A 69 17.34 -0.59 5.59
N THR A 70 17.02 -0.45 6.88
CA THR A 70 17.10 -1.54 7.86
C THR A 70 15.79 -2.31 7.89
N ALA A 71 15.86 -3.57 8.33
CA ALA A 71 14.66 -4.39 8.52
C ALA A 71 13.67 -3.76 9.52
N GLU A 72 14.17 -3.06 10.53
CA GLU A 72 13.37 -2.38 11.55
C GLU A 72 12.56 -1.22 10.97
N ASN A 73 13.20 -0.34 10.19
CA ASN A 73 12.52 0.81 9.60
C ASN A 73 11.49 0.37 8.54
N LEU A 74 11.83 -0.67 7.76
CA LEU A 74 10.88 -1.27 6.82
C LEU A 74 9.66 -1.87 7.54
N ALA A 75 9.88 -2.61 8.63
CA ALA A 75 8.79 -3.16 9.42
C ALA A 75 7.89 -2.06 10.01
N HIS A 76 8.47 -0.96 10.46
CA HIS A 76 7.71 0.20 10.96
C HIS A 76 6.87 0.86 9.85
N ALA A 77 7.47 1.11 8.68
CA ALA A 77 6.75 1.63 7.52
C ALA A 77 5.57 0.73 7.11
N MET A 78 5.79 -0.59 7.05
CA MET A 78 4.75 -1.56 6.76
C MET A 78 3.63 -1.52 7.81
N ALA A 79 3.97 -1.48 9.10
CA ALA A 79 2.99 -1.42 10.19
C ALA A 79 2.15 -0.13 10.13
N LYS A 80 2.78 1.01 9.86
CA LYS A 80 2.11 2.31 9.70
C LYS A 80 1.13 2.30 8.51
N GLN A 81 1.53 1.75 7.37
CA GLN A 81 0.63 1.58 6.23
C GLN A 81 -0.54 0.66 6.60
N MET A 82 -0.31 -0.44 7.32
CA MET A 82 -1.39 -1.32 7.75
C MET A 82 -2.38 -0.60 8.68
N GLU A 83 -1.91 0.21 9.62
CA GLU A 83 -2.78 1.00 10.53
C GLU A 83 -3.66 2.01 9.77
N GLU A 84 -3.12 2.67 8.73
CA GLU A 84 -3.91 3.57 7.88
C GLU A 84 -5.01 2.82 7.09
N TRP A 85 -4.77 1.54 6.80
CA TRP A 85 -5.63 0.70 5.97
C TRP A 85 -6.63 -0.16 6.76
N GLN A 86 -6.51 -0.22 8.09
CA GLN A 86 -7.61 -0.66 8.99
C GLN A 86 -8.85 0.23 8.84
#